data_AF-A0A2X3GPC1-F1
#
_entry.id   AF-A0A2X3GPC1-F1
#
_cell.length_a   1.000
_cell.length_b   1.000
_cell.length_c   1.000
_cell.angle_alpha   90.00
_cell.angle_beta   90.00
_cell.angle_gamma   90.00
#
_symmetry.space_group_name_H-M   'P 1'
#
loop_
_entity.id
_entity.type
_entity.pdbx_description
1 polymer ?
#
loop_
_entity_poly.entity_id
_entity_poly.type
_entity_poly.pdbx_seq_one_letter_code
_entity_poly.pdbx_strand_id
1 'polypeptide(L)' 'MLPHVPDAYLDESFTDAKDGQLGRVGYEINFNRFFYQYQPPRKLHDIDEDLKQVEAEIAALLAEVASE' A
#
# COMPACT_ATOMS: atom_id res chain seq x y z
N MET A 1 -12.40 -8.47 -19.36
CA MET A 1 -11.82 -7.24 -18.78
C MET A 1 -10.41 -7.11 -19.35
N LEU A 2 -10.02 -5.92 -19.80
CA LEU A 2 -8.66 -5.66 -20.28
C LEU A 2 -7.69 -5.66 -19.08
N PRO A 3 -6.46 -6.17 -19.22
CA PRO A 3 -5.49 -6.27 -18.12
C PRO A 3 -4.86 -4.93 -17.73
N HIS A 4 -5.28 -3.81 -18.33
CA HIS A 4 -4.70 -2.48 -18.16
C HIS A 4 -5.79 -1.43 -17.90
N VAL A 5 -5.40 -0.29 -17.31
CA VAL A 5 -6.29 0.87 -17.17
C VAL A 5 -6.66 1.44 -18.56
N PRO A 6 -7.87 2.02 -18.73
CA PRO A 6 -8.35 2.48 -20.04
C PRO A 6 -7.44 3.51 -20.74
N ASP A 7 -6.76 4.35 -19.96
CA ASP A 7 -5.89 5.42 -20.46
C ASP A 7 -4.39 5.02 -20.53
N ALA A 8 -4.07 3.74 -20.37
CA ALA A 8 -2.70 3.27 -20.48
C ALA A 8 -2.21 3.37 -21.93
N TYR A 9 -1.08 4.05 -22.15
CA TYR A 9 -0.38 3.96 -23.43
C TYR A 9 0.33 2.61 -23.53
N LEU A 10 -0.06 1.81 -24.51
CA LEU A 10 0.55 0.52 -24.82
C LEU A 10 1.22 0.63 -26.18
N ASP A 11 2.47 0.17 -26.26
CA ASP A 11 3.12 0.02 -27.55
C ASP A 11 2.52 -1.18 -28.27
N GLU A 12 1.69 -0.92 -29.29
CA GLU A 12 1.03 -1.94 -30.12
C GLU A 12 2.01 -2.85 -30.88
N SER A 13 3.30 -2.47 -30.96
CA SER A 13 4.34 -3.26 -31.62
C SER A 13 5.05 -4.25 -30.69
N PHE A 14 4.86 -4.13 -29.37
CA PHE A 14 5.54 -4.96 -28.37
C PHE A 14 4.63 -6.06 -27.81
N THR A 15 5.02 -7.31 -28.00
CA THR A 15 4.37 -8.48 -27.41
C THR A 15 5.29 -9.19 -26.43
N ASP A 16 4.72 -9.70 -25.33
CA ASP A 16 5.48 -10.47 -24.35
C ASP A 16 5.89 -11.81 -24.97
N ALA A 17 7.19 -12.14 -24.90
CA ALA A 17 7.70 -13.41 -25.40
C ALA A 17 7.19 -14.64 -24.63
N LYS A 18 6.63 -14.45 -23.42
CA LYS A 18 6.11 -15.55 -22.58
C LYS A 18 4.69 -15.96 -22.90
N ASP A 19 3.81 -15.02 -23.26
CA ASP A 19 2.38 -15.30 -23.50
C ASP A 19 1.90 -14.87 -24.90
N GLY A 20 2.75 -14.17 -25.68
CA GLY A 20 2.45 -13.68 -27.02
C GLY A 20 1.41 -12.56 -27.07
N GLN A 21 1.03 -12.00 -25.92
CA GLN A 21 0.03 -10.95 -25.82
C GLN A 21 0.68 -9.56 -25.80
N LEU A 22 -0.12 -8.53 -26.03
CA LEU A 22 0.36 -7.14 -26.07
C LEU A 22 0.81 -6.65 -24.69
N GLY A 23 1.97 -6.01 -24.63
CA GLY A 23 2.56 -5.51 -23.38
C GLY A 23 3.53 -6.50 -22.73
N ARG A 24 3.83 -6.29 -21.44
CA ARG A 24 4.71 -7.16 -20.65
C ARG A 24 4.03 -7.57 -19.35
N VAL A 25 3.89 -8.87 -19.12
CA VAL A 25 3.24 -9.41 -17.92
C VAL A 25 4.31 -9.89 -16.92
N GLY A 26 4.18 -9.47 -15.66
CA GLY A 26 5.08 -9.91 -14.58
C GLY A 26 6.43 -9.20 -14.52
N TYR A 27 6.50 -7.91 -14.90
CA TYR A 27 7.67 -7.08 -14.64
C TYR A 27 7.59 -6.42 -13.25
N GLU A 28 8.72 -6.35 -12.56
CA GLU A 28 8.81 -5.64 -11.28
C GLU A 28 8.95 -4.14 -11.52
N ILE A 29 7.91 -3.38 -11.17
CA ILE A 29 7.98 -1.92 -11.14
C ILE A 29 8.48 -1.54 -9.75
N ASN A 30 9.66 -0.94 -9.67
CA ASN A 30 10.15 -0.39 -8.40
C ASN A 30 9.35 0.87 -8.04
N PHE A 31 8.29 0.71 -7.24
CA PHE A 31 7.42 1.82 -6.82
C PHE A 31 8.18 2.92 -6.10
N ASN A 32 9.14 2.55 -5.24
CA ASN A 32 9.97 3.50 -4.51
C ASN A 32 10.86 4.35 -5.41
N ARG A 33 11.16 3.91 -6.63
CA ARG A 33 11.99 4.68 -7.58
C ARG A 33 11.17 5.58 -8.48
N PHE A 34 10.06 5.07 -9.00
CA PHE A 34 9.29 5.77 -10.04
C PHE A 34 8.06 6.51 -9.51
N PHE A 35 7.54 6.09 -8.35
CA PHE A 35 6.28 6.58 -7.79
C PHE A 35 6.45 7.07 -6.35
N TYR A 36 7.68 7.40 -5.94
CA TYR A 36 7.90 7.96 -4.61
C TYR A 36 7.25 9.34 -4.52
N GLN A 37 6.22 9.42 -3.69
CA GLN A 37 5.61 10.67 -3.28
C GLN A 37 6.10 10.99 -1.87
N TYR A 38 6.70 12.17 -1.70
CA TYR A 38 7.09 12.64 -0.38
C TYR A 38 5.85 12.73 0.52
N GLN A 39 5.88 12.03 1.65
CA GLN A 39 4.89 12.15 2.70
C GLN A 39 5.53 12.87 3.89
N PRO A 40 5.00 14.02 4.33
CA PRO A 40 5.50 14.67 5.51
C PRO A 40 5.31 13.76 6.74
N PRO A 41 6.20 13.83 7.74
CA PRO A 41 6.01 13.13 8.99
C PRO A 41 4.67 13.49 9.64
N ARG A 42 4.06 12.52 10.33
CA ARG A 42 2.87 12.75 11.16
C ARG A 42 3.16 13.82 12.20
N LYS A 43 2.14 14.59 12.60
CA LYS A 43 2.30 15.60 13.66
C LYS A 43 2.52 14.90 15.00
N LEU A 44 3.27 15.54 15.90
CA LEU A 44 3.50 15.00 17.25
C LEU A 44 2.20 14.79 18.02
N HIS A 45 1.25 15.71 17.86
CA HIS A 45 -0.06 15.62 18.51
C HIS A 45 -0.83 14.35 18.09
N ASP A 46 -0.84 14.04 16.79
CA ASP A 46 -1.52 12.85 16.26
C ASP A 46 -0.86 11.56 16.82
N ILE A 47 0.47 11.57 16.98
CA ILE A 47 1.20 10.45 17.61
C ILE A 47 0.81 10.30 19.08
N ASP A 48 0.74 11.40 19.83
CA ASP A 48 0.35 11.36 21.25
C ASP A 48 -1.10 10.88 21.44
N GLU A 49 -2.01 11.23 20.53
CA GLU A 49 -3.39 10.75 20.55
C GLU A 49 -3.48 9.25 20.23
N ASP A 50 -2.80 8.79 19.16
CA ASP A 50 -2.71 7.37 18.82
C ASP A 50 -2.14 6.55 20.00
N LEU A 51 -1.08 7.05 20.66
CA LEU A 51 -0.47 6.38 21.80
C LEU A 51 -1.45 6.22 22.97
N LYS A 52 -2.16 7.30 23.33
CA LYS A 52 -3.15 7.26 24.41
C LYS A 52 -4.31 6.33 24.10
N GLN A 53 -4.73 6.26 22.85
CA GLN A 53 -5.78 5.33 22.42
C GLN A 53 -5.32 3.88 22.62
N VAL A 54 -4.13 3.54 22.11
CA VAL A 54 -3.57 2.19 22.25
C VAL A 54 -3.36 1.83 23.73
N GLU A 55 -2.89 2.76 24.55
CA GLU A 55 -2.76 2.56 26.00
C GLU A 55 -4.11 2.25 26.67
N ALA A 56 -5.17 2.97 26.30
CA ALA A 56 -6.51 2.74 26.83
C ALA A 56 -7.08 1.39 26.40
N GLU A 57 -6.89 0.99 25.14
CA GLU A 57 -7.29 -0.32 24.63
C GLU A 57 -6.59 -1.45 25.38
N ILE A 58 -5.28 -1.33 25.61
CA ILE A 58 -4.50 -2.31 26.39
C ILE A 58 -5.00 -2.38 27.83
N ALA A 59 -5.25 -1.23 28.47
CA ALA A 59 -5.74 -1.19 29.84
C ALA A 59 -7.12 -1.86 29.97
N ALA A 60 -8.01 -1.65 29.01
CA ALA A 60 -9.32 -2.30 28.97
C ALA A 60 -9.21 -3.82 28.86
N LEU A 61 -8.39 -4.31 27.92
CA LEU A 61 -8.15 -5.75 27.73
C LEU A 61 -7.56 -6.41 28.98
N LEU A 62 -6.61 -5.74 29.65
CA LEU A 62 -6.04 -6.23 30.90
C LEU A 62 -7.06 -6.27 32.04
N ALA A 63 -7.97 -5.29 32.11
CA ALA A 63 -9.02 -5.25 33.12
C ALA A 63 -10.04 -6.39 32.93
N GLU A 64 -10.40 -6.70 31.69
CA GLU A 64 -11.26 -7.84 31.36
C GLU A 64 -10.65 -9.15 31.85
N VAL A 65 -9.38 -9.42 31.53
CA VAL A 65 -8.67 -10.64 31.95
C VAL A 65 -8.46 -10.72 33.46
N ALA A 66 -8.18 -9.59 34.12
CA ALA A 66 -7.96 -9.55 35.57
C ALA A 66 -9.26 -9.67 36.39
N SER A 67 -10.42 -9.56 35.74
CA SER A 67 -11.74 -9.67 36.38
C SER A 67 -12.35 -11.07 36.34
N GLU A 68 -11.63 -12.05 35.80
CA GLU A 68 -11.95 -13.49 35.75
C GLU A 68 -11.13 -14.28 36.79
#